data_AF-A0A956N2Y7-F1
#
_entry.id   AF-A0A956N2Y7-F1
#
_cell.length_a   1.000
_cell.length_b   1.000
_cell.length_c   1.000
_cell.angle_alpha   90.00
_cell.angle_beta   90.00
_cell.angle_gamma   90.00
#
_symmetry.space_group_name_H-M   'P 1'
#
loop_
_entity.id
_entity.type
_entity.pdbx_description
1 polymer ?
#
loop_
_entity_poly.entity_id
_entity_poly.type
_entity_poly.pdbx_seq_one_letter_code
_entity_poly.pdbx_strand_id
1 'polypeptide(L)'
;ERLFQFFTRFYIITLENLLGLIFDKDMKHNYDQQVELLYELISYLPQIPSLNGSSSNIPLVKEFIINIFSKNFKNVTSNALNLFVEGLFEIKNISLFKEHLNDFGIKIYEYGDDEDLQLEMEILHERIAQSNH
;
A
#
# COMPACT_ATOMS: atom_id res chain seq x y z
N GLU A 1 -11.00 -25.49 -4.89
CA GLU A 1 -9.55 -25.79 -4.77
C GLU A 1 -8.65 -24.97 -5.68
N ARG A 2 -8.79 -24.97 -7.02
CA ARG A 2 -7.86 -24.24 -7.91
C ARG A 2 -7.80 -22.72 -7.68
N LEU A 3 -8.95 -22.09 -7.39
CA LEU A 3 -9.02 -20.65 -7.08
C LEU A 3 -8.28 -20.31 -5.77
N PHE A 4 -8.36 -21.18 -4.76
CA PHE A 4 -7.62 -21.04 -3.50
C PHE A 4 -6.11 -21.10 -3.74
N GLN A 5 -5.67 -22.05 -4.57
CA GLN A 5 -4.26 -22.22 -4.94
C GLN A 5 -3.71 -21.01 -5.73
N PHE A 6 -4.56 -20.28 -6.47
CA PHE A 6 -4.13 -19.08 -7.15
C PHE A 6 -3.72 -18.00 -6.15
N PHE A 7 -4.57 -17.67 -5.18
CA PHE A 7 -4.28 -16.61 -4.20
C PHE A 7 -3.06 -16.94 -3.33
N THR A 8 -2.98 -18.16 -2.79
CA THR A 8 -1.83 -18.56 -1.95
C THR A 8 -0.51 -18.55 -2.71
N ARG A 9 -0.52 -18.79 -4.03
CA ARG A 9 0.70 -18.83 -4.85
C ARG A 9 1.08 -17.49 -5.46
N PHE A 10 0.10 -16.67 -5.85
CA PHE A 10 0.34 -15.50 -6.69
C PHE A 10 0.05 -14.16 -6.03
N TYR A 11 -0.73 -14.10 -4.94
CA TYR A 11 -1.12 -12.81 -4.36
C TYR A 11 0.08 -11.95 -3.95
N ILE A 12 1.00 -12.51 -3.15
CA ILE A 12 2.15 -11.76 -2.62
C ILE A 12 3.10 -11.31 -3.73
N ILE A 13 3.40 -12.20 -4.69
CA ILE A 13 4.28 -11.84 -5.81
C ILE A 13 3.64 -10.80 -6.75
N THR A 14 2.33 -10.87 -6.96
CA THR A 14 1.60 -9.84 -7.72
C THR A 14 1.64 -8.50 -7.00
N LEU A 15 1.41 -8.48 -5.68
CA LEU A 15 1.49 -7.28 -4.86
C LEU A 15 2.90 -6.66 -4.89
N GLU A 16 3.94 -7.48 -4.68
CA GLU A 16 5.34 -7.04 -4.71
C GLU A 16 5.71 -6.41 -6.07
N ASN A 17 5.40 -7.11 -7.16
CA ASN A 17 5.68 -6.60 -8.51
C ASN A 17 4.95 -5.30 -8.79
N LEU A 18 3.69 -5.17 -8.35
CA LEU A 18 2.88 -3.98 -8.57
C LEU A 18 3.41 -2.78 -7.76
N LEU A 19 3.78 -2.99 -6.50
CA LEU A 19 4.43 -1.96 -5.69
C LEU A 19 5.78 -1.54 -6.30
N GLY A 20 6.55 -2.52 -6.80
CA GLY A 20 7.79 -2.25 -7.52
C GLY A 20 7.60 -1.37 -8.74
N LEU A 21 6.56 -1.62 -9.54
CA LEU A 21 6.23 -0.78 -10.71
C LEU A 21 5.77 0.63 -10.32
N ILE A 22 4.90 0.75 -9.32
CA ILE A 22 4.34 2.03 -8.86
C ILE A 22 5.43 2.97 -8.34
N PHE A 23 6.42 2.43 -7.63
CA PHE A 23 7.52 3.19 -7.03
C PHE A 23 8.81 3.17 -7.85
N ASP A 24 8.78 2.66 -9.08
CA ASP A 24 9.87 2.79 -10.02
C ASP A 24 9.74 4.10 -10.81
N LYS A 25 10.71 5.00 -10.61
CA LYS A 25 10.80 6.32 -11.26
C LYS A 25 10.76 6.25 -12.79
N ASP A 26 11.19 5.14 -13.37
CA ASP A 26 11.35 4.96 -14.80
C ASP A 26 10.12 4.27 -15.44
N MET A 27 9.18 3.77 -14.63
CA MET A 27 7.99 2.99 -15.08
C MET A 27 6.67 3.74 -14.86
N LYS A 28 6.51 4.90 -15.50
CA LYS A 28 5.26 5.70 -15.39
C LYS A 28 4.14 5.31 -16.37
N HIS A 29 4.36 4.29 -17.20
CA HIS A 29 3.35 3.82 -18.16
C HIS A 29 2.22 3.11 -17.43
N ASN A 30 0.97 3.39 -17.81
CA ASN A 30 -0.22 2.74 -17.24
C ASN A 30 -0.37 2.90 -15.72
N TYR A 31 0.21 3.97 -15.14
CA TYR A 31 0.17 4.23 -13.70
C TYR A 31 -1.25 4.15 -13.12
N ASP A 32 -2.24 4.73 -13.80
CA ASP A 32 -3.63 4.69 -13.34
C ASP A 32 -4.18 3.27 -13.22
N GLN A 33 -3.85 2.39 -14.16
CA GLN A 33 -4.26 0.99 -14.15
C GLN A 33 -3.54 0.19 -13.06
N GLN A 34 -2.27 0.55 -12.78
CA GLN A 34 -1.51 -0.05 -11.69
C GLN A 34 -2.11 0.32 -10.32
N VAL A 35 -2.47 1.60 -10.14
CA VAL A 35 -3.12 2.11 -8.93
C VAL A 35 -4.49 1.45 -8.73
N GLU A 36 -5.29 1.35 -9.79
CA GLU A 36 -6.59 0.67 -9.74
C GLU A 36 -6.45 -0.79 -9.34
N LEU A 37 -5.50 -1.53 -9.94
CA LEU A 37 -5.22 -2.91 -9.57
C LEU A 37 -4.74 -3.04 -8.12
N LEU A 38 -3.89 -2.13 -7.64
CA LEU A 38 -3.42 -2.16 -6.26
C LEU A 38 -4.56 -1.91 -5.29
N TYR A 39 -5.40 -0.92 -5.59
CA TYR A 39 -6.58 -0.58 -4.82
C TYR A 39 -7.55 -1.77 -4.71
N GLU A 40 -7.81 -2.46 -5.82
CA GLU A 40 -8.63 -3.68 -5.85
C GLU A 40 -8.00 -4.82 -5.03
N LEU A 41 -6.70 -5.09 -5.21
CA LEU A 41 -6.00 -6.14 -4.46
C LEU A 41 -6.14 -5.95 -2.95
N ILE A 42 -5.95 -4.72 -2.46
CA ILE A 42 -6.10 -4.40 -1.04
C ILE A 42 -7.57 -4.45 -0.60
N SER A 43 -8.49 -3.90 -1.39
CA SER A 43 -9.92 -3.84 -1.07
C SER A 43 -10.58 -5.22 -0.98
N TYR A 44 -10.18 -6.16 -1.84
CA TYR A 44 -10.69 -7.52 -1.86
C TYR A 44 -9.96 -8.46 -0.90
N LEU A 45 -8.85 -8.05 -0.29
CA LEU A 45 -8.07 -8.88 0.63
C LEU A 45 -8.87 -9.57 1.76
N PRO A 46 -9.90 -8.95 2.36
CA PRO A 46 -10.73 -9.61 3.36
C PRO A 46 -11.62 -10.72 2.78
N GLN A 47 -11.89 -10.67 1.48
CA GLN A 47 -12.81 -11.56 0.76
C GLN A 47 -12.09 -12.72 0.08
N ILE A 48 -10.78 -12.62 -0.15
CA ILE A 48 -9.99 -13.72 -0.70
C ILE A 48 -9.72 -14.78 0.38
N PRO A 49 -9.46 -16.04 -0.02
CA PRO A 49 -9.13 -17.08 0.94
C PRO A 49 -7.84 -16.79 1.73
N SER A 50 -7.71 -17.41 2.90
CA SER A 50 -6.52 -17.23 3.75
C SER A 50 -5.24 -17.60 3.00
N LEU A 51 -4.28 -16.67 2.96
CA LEU A 51 -3.01 -16.82 2.25
C LEU A 51 -2.05 -17.80 2.93
N ASN A 52 -2.17 -17.96 4.26
CA ASN A 52 -1.35 -18.87 5.07
C ASN A 52 -2.16 -20.00 5.75
N GLY A 53 -3.48 -20.05 5.54
CA GLY A 53 -4.35 -21.12 6.02
C GLY A 53 -4.88 -20.97 7.44
N SER A 54 -4.59 -19.88 8.16
CA SER A 54 -5.01 -19.75 9.57
C SER A 54 -5.27 -18.33 10.07
N SER A 55 -4.85 -17.28 9.36
CA SER A 55 -5.04 -15.89 9.80
C SER A 55 -5.87 -15.05 8.84
N SER A 56 -6.34 -13.90 9.35
CA SER A 56 -6.73 -12.76 8.50
C SER A 56 -5.56 -12.39 7.59
N ASN A 57 -5.87 -12.02 6.35
CA ASN A 57 -4.87 -11.64 5.37
C ASN A 57 -4.33 -10.23 5.61
N ILE A 58 -5.11 -9.33 6.23
CA ILE A 58 -4.71 -7.93 6.43
C ILE A 58 -3.40 -7.80 7.22
N PRO A 59 -3.25 -8.41 8.42
CA PRO A 59 -2.02 -8.27 9.18
C PRO A 59 -0.80 -8.82 8.43
N LEU A 60 -0.96 -9.96 7.74
CA LEU A 60 0.09 -10.58 6.94
C LEU A 60 0.57 -9.64 5.82
N VAL A 61 -0.37 -9.01 5.10
CA VAL A 61 -0.02 -8.10 4.00
C VAL A 61 0.56 -6.79 4.51
N LYS A 62 0.03 -6.23 5.62
CA LYS A 62 0.63 -5.03 6.26
C LYS A 62 2.08 -5.30 6.65
N GLU A 63 2.35 -6.42 7.32
CA GLU A 63 3.71 -6.82 7.72
C GLU A 63 4.62 -7.05 6.50
N PHE A 64 4.11 -7.70 5.45
CA PHE A 64 4.84 -7.87 4.20
C PHE A 64 5.27 -6.54 3.58
N ILE A 65 4.33 -5.58 3.45
CA ILE A 65 4.61 -4.26 2.89
C ILE A 65 5.64 -3.52 3.75
N ILE A 66 5.46 -3.48 5.08
CA ILE A 66 6.43 -2.85 5.99
C ILE A 66 7.83 -3.45 5.78
N ASN A 67 7.94 -4.78 5.75
CA ASN A 67 9.23 -5.46 5.60
C ASN A 67 9.93 -5.14 4.29
N ILE A 68 9.22 -5.13 3.15
CA ILE A 68 9.86 -4.82 1.86
C ILE A 68 10.24 -3.34 1.78
N PHE A 69 9.41 -2.42 2.28
CA PHE A 69 9.71 -0.98 2.20
C PHE A 69 10.86 -0.61 3.14
N SER A 70 10.87 -1.08 4.39
CA SER A 70 11.99 -0.85 5.32
C SER A 70 13.32 -1.39 4.78
N LYS A 71 13.30 -2.48 4.00
CA LYS A 71 14.51 -3.04 3.38
C LYS A 71 15.03 -2.20 2.22
N ASN A 72 14.12 -1.65 1.40
CA ASN A 72 14.47 -0.96 0.15
C ASN A 72 14.60 0.57 0.29
N PHE A 73 13.90 1.20 1.23
CA PHE A 73 13.85 2.65 1.43
C PHE A 73 14.37 3.05 2.81
N LYS A 74 15.71 3.04 2.97
CA LYS A 74 16.36 3.35 4.26
C LYS A 74 16.20 4.80 4.73
N ASN A 75 15.77 5.68 3.83
CA ASN A 75 15.49 7.08 4.06
C ASN A 75 14.08 7.34 4.60
N VAL A 76 13.21 6.33 4.67
CA VAL A 76 11.86 6.47 5.22
C VAL A 76 11.85 5.97 6.66
N THR A 77 11.33 6.79 7.57
CA THR A 77 11.19 6.43 8.98
C THR A 77 10.14 5.35 9.19
N SER A 78 10.24 4.59 10.29
CA SER A 78 9.23 3.59 10.64
C SER A 78 7.84 4.21 10.87
N ASN A 79 7.78 5.44 11.39
CA ASN A 79 6.51 6.15 11.64
C ASN A 79 5.83 6.51 10.33
N ALA A 80 6.54 7.15 9.41
CA ALA A 80 6.01 7.49 8.08
C ALA A 80 5.58 6.25 7.29
N LEU A 81 6.35 5.17 7.37
CA LEU A 81 5.99 3.91 6.73
C LEU A 81 4.72 3.29 7.32
N ASN A 82 4.54 3.34 8.64
CA ASN A 82 3.32 2.85 9.27
C ASN A 82 2.08 3.66 8.85
N LEU A 83 2.19 4.99 8.76
CA LEU A 83 1.11 5.84 8.26
C LEU A 83 0.76 5.53 6.81
N PHE A 84 1.78 5.32 5.97
CA PHE A 84 1.57 4.90 4.59
C PHE A 84 0.83 3.56 4.50
N VAL A 85 1.29 2.55 5.24
CA VAL A 85 0.65 1.23 5.25
C VAL A 85 -0.75 1.30 5.85
N GLU A 86 -1.04 2.20 6.79
CA GLU A 86 -2.40 2.45 7.27
C GLU A 86 -3.29 3.02 6.16
N GLY A 87 -2.85 4.06 5.48
CA GLY A 87 -3.61 4.70 4.40
C GLY A 87 -3.95 3.76 3.24
N LEU A 88 -3.07 2.81 2.91
CA LEU A 88 -3.36 1.78 1.92
C LEU A 88 -4.65 0.98 2.24
N PHE A 89 -4.96 0.77 3.51
CA PHE A 89 -6.08 -0.06 3.93
C PHE A 89 -7.30 0.74 4.34
N GLU A 90 -7.14 1.95 4.86
CA GLU A 90 -8.25 2.74 5.41
C GLU A 90 -8.88 3.69 4.37
N ILE A 91 -8.15 4.15 3.35
CA ILE A 91 -8.70 5.03 2.31
C ILE A 91 -9.60 4.21 1.36
N LYS A 92 -10.89 4.56 1.28
CA LYS A 92 -11.92 3.87 0.47
C LYS A 92 -12.33 4.62 -0.80
N ASN A 93 -11.62 5.70 -1.12
CA ASN A 93 -11.79 6.45 -2.35
C ASN A 93 -10.53 6.30 -3.22
N ILE A 94 -10.68 5.78 -4.44
CA ILE A 94 -9.54 5.52 -5.33
C ILE A 94 -8.76 6.79 -5.71
N SER A 95 -9.42 7.95 -5.81
CA SER A 95 -8.74 9.22 -6.10
C SER A 95 -7.84 9.63 -4.93
N LEU A 96 -8.36 9.57 -3.70
CA LEU A 96 -7.60 9.89 -2.49
C LEU A 96 -6.49 8.84 -2.23
N PHE A 97 -6.74 7.58 -2.58
CA PHE A 97 -5.75 6.50 -2.51
C PHE A 97 -4.59 6.77 -3.48
N LYS A 98 -4.90 7.20 -4.71
CA LYS A 98 -3.89 7.59 -5.70
C LYS A 98 -3.05 8.78 -5.21
N GLU A 99 -3.68 9.79 -4.63
CA GLU A 99 -2.95 10.92 -4.02
C GLU A 99 -2.02 10.45 -2.90
N HIS A 100 -2.49 9.56 -2.04
CA HIS A 100 -1.68 8.97 -0.97
C HIS A 100 -0.44 8.21 -1.49
N LEU A 101 -0.57 7.47 -2.60
CA LEU A 101 0.57 6.83 -3.26
C LEU A 101 1.55 7.86 -3.85
N ASN A 102 1.06 8.95 -4.43
CA ASN A 102 1.91 9.99 -5.01
C ASN A 102 2.74 10.70 -3.94
N ASP A 103 2.12 11.07 -2.81
CA ASP A 103 2.80 11.74 -1.71
C ASP A 103 3.93 10.86 -1.16
N PHE A 104 3.63 9.58 -0.91
CA PHE A 104 4.64 8.63 -0.46
C PHE A 104 5.72 8.41 -1.52
N GLY A 105 5.34 8.43 -2.80
CA GLY A 105 6.25 8.36 -3.94
C GLY A 105 7.26 9.49 -3.97
N ILE A 106 6.91 10.70 -3.52
CA ILE A 106 7.85 11.81 -3.36
C ILE A 106 8.76 11.55 -2.15
N LYS A 107 8.16 11.15 -1.01
CA LYS A 107 8.88 10.91 0.25
C LYS A 107 9.98 9.86 0.14
N ILE A 108 9.80 8.81 -0.66
CA ILE A 108 10.84 7.79 -0.86
C ILE A 108 12.08 8.30 -1.61
N TYR A 109 12.01 9.47 -2.28
CA TYR A 109 13.15 10.08 -2.98
C TYR A 109 13.78 11.25 -2.21
N GLU A 110 13.10 11.77 -1.19
CA GLU A 110 13.62 12.79 -0.30
C GLU A 110 14.27 12.16 0.93
N TYR A 111 15.21 12.86 1.56
CA TYR A 111 15.77 12.40 2.83
C TYR A 111 14.68 12.62 3.89
N GLY A 112 14.01 11.54 4.30
CA GLY A 112 12.87 11.61 5.20
C GLY A 112 13.31 11.66 6.65
N ASP A 113 12.93 12.72 7.35
CA ASP A 113 12.76 12.70 8.80
C ASP A 113 11.26 12.69 9.16
N ASP A 114 10.95 12.87 10.44
CA ASP A 114 9.58 12.91 10.96
C ASP A 114 9.07 14.36 11.15
N GLU A 115 9.71 15.37 10.55
CA GLU A 115 9.29 16.78 10.74
C GLU A 115 7.84 17.01 10.27
N ASP A 116 7.46 16.42 9.13
CA ASP A 116 6.11 16.55 8.55
C ASP A 116 5.13 15.46 9.02
N LEU A 117 5.54 14.58 9.96
CA LEU A 117 4.74 13.42 10.36
C LEU A 117 3.33 13.80 10.86
N GLN A 118 3.23 14.87 11.64
CA GLN A 118 1.95 15.34 12.17
C GLN A 118 1.01 15.81 11.05
N LEU A 119 1.55 16.50 10.04
CA LEU A 119 0.79 16.94 8.88
C LEU A 119 0.33 15.72 8.04
N GLU A 120 1.21 14.73 7.86
CA GLU A 120 0.88 13.49 7.15
C GLU A 120 -0.26 12.72 7.84
N MET A 121 -0.26 12.68 9.19
CA MET A 121 -1.35 12.09 9.97
C MET A 121 -2.67 12.83 9.76
N GLU A 122 -2.65 14.16 9.76
CA GLU A 122 -3.83 14.99 9.55
C GLU A 122 -4.42 14.80 8.15
N ILE A 123 -3.57 14.81 7.11
CA ILE A 123 -3.97 14.53 5.73
C ILE A 123 -4.57 13.13 5.60
N LEU A 124 -3.95 12.11 6.22
CA LEU A 124 -4.48 10.75 6.21
C LEU A 124 -5.88 10.68 6.83
N HIS A 125 -6.06 11.27 8.01
CA HIS A 125 -7.37 11.29 8.67
C HIS A 125 -8.43 12.01 7.83
N GLU A 126 -8.08 13.12 7.18
CA GLU A 126 -8.97 13.83 6.27
C GLU A 126 -9.38 12.93 5.09
N ARG A 127 -8.42 12.24 4.46
CA ARG A 127 -8.70 11.32 3.35
C ARG A 127 -9.62 10.17 3.74
N ILE A 128 -9.40 9.60 4.93
CA ILE A 128 -10.27 8.55 5.48
C ILE A 128 -11.68 9.09 5.73
N ALA A 129 -11.81 10.29 6.31
CA ALA A 129 -13.11 10.91 6.57
C ALA A 129 -13.89 11.18 5.27
N GLN A 130 -13.22 11.74 4.26
CA GLN A 130 -13.81 12.02 2.94
C GLN A 130 -14.18 10.75 2.18
N SER A 131 -13.51 9.63 2.43
CA SER A 131 -13.81 8.34 1.79
C SER A 131 -15.17 7.75 2.19
N ASN A 132 -15.79 8.23 3.27
CA ASN A 132 -17.07 7.75 3.81
C ASN A 132 -18.27 8.62 3.38
N HIS A 133 -18.05 9.65 2.56
CA HIS A 133 -19.07 10.54 2.01
C HIS A 133 -19.31 10.27 0.52
#